data_AF-A0A6M2E023-F1
#
_entry.id   AF-A0A6M2E023-F1
#
_cell.length_a   1.000
_cell.length_b   1.000
_cell.length_c   1.000
_cell.angle_alpha   90.00
_cell.angle_beta   90.00
_cell.angle_gamma   90.00
#
_symmetry.space_group_name_H-M   'P 1'
#
loop_
_entity.id
_entity.type
_entity.pdbx_description
1 polymer ?
#
loop_
_entity_poly.entity_id
_entity_poly.type
_entity_poly.pdbx_seq_one_letter_code
_entity_poly.pdbx_strand_id
1 'polypeptide(L)'
;MKLYIIAALFLVALSITQGTPVKNRNPPCIKICTDDYTPVCAGVDGEKPMSFGNECVMKNYNCEQQKELKKISDGECPGGGGVR
;
A
#
# COMPACT_ATOMS: atom_id res chain seq x y z
N MET A 1 7.97 37.72 -35.78
CA MET A 1 7.69 37.86 -34.34
C MET A 1 6.34 37.24 -33.94
N LYS A 2 5.19 37.78 -34.38
CA LYS A 2 3.85 37.27 -33.99
C LYS A 2 3.60 35.80 -34.36
N LEU A 3 4.07 35.34 -35.53
CA LEU A 3 3.90 33.96 -35.99
C LEU A 3 4.62 32.94 -35.09
N TYR A 4 5.81 33.30 -34.59
CA TYR A 4 6.57 32.47 -33.65
C TYR A 4 5.89 32.38 -32.28
N ILE A 5 5.25 33.47 -31.83
CA ILE A 5 4.51 33.49 -30.56
C ILE A 5 3.28 32.57 -30.64
N ILE A 6 2.54 32.61 -31.75
CA ILE A 6 1.37 31.74 -31.98
C ILE A 6 1.81 30.27 -32.08
N ALA A 7 2.89 30.00 -32.82
CA ALA A 7 3.47 28.65 -32.91
C ALA A 7 3.93 28.12 -31.55
N ALA A 8 4.55 28.98 -30.71
CA ALA A 8 4.98 28.60 -29.37
C ALA A 8 3.80 28.26 -28.44
N LEU A 9 2.71 29.03 -28.48
CA LEU A 9 1.53 28.79 -27.64
C LEU A 9 0.79 27.49 -28.01
N PHE A 10 0.71 27.16 -29.29
CA PHE A 10 0.12 25.90 -29.76
C PHE A 10 0.93 24.66 -29.30
N LEU A 11 2.27 24.77 -29.30
CA LEU A 11 3.15 23.70 -28.80
C LEU A 11 2.99 23.46 -27.30
N VAL A 12 2.82 24.53 -26.50
CA VAL A 12 2.58 24.40 -25.06
C VAL A 12 1.23 23.74 -24.79
N ALA A 13 0.17 24.11 -25.53
CA ALA A 13 -1.17 23.54 -25.35
C ALA A 13 -1.26 22.04 -25.67
N LEU A 14 -0.52 21.56 -26.68
CA LEU A 14 -0.44 20.13 -27.03
C LEU A 14 0.22 19.27 -25.94
N SER A 15 1.04 19.88 -25.08
CA SER A 15 1.73 19.17 -23.99
C SER A 15 0.83 18.87 -22.79
N ILE A 16 -0.36 19.47 -22.72
CA ILE A 16 -1.23 19.43 -21.53
C ILE A 16 -2.29 18.31 -21.61
N THR A 17 -2.50 17.66 -22.76
CA THR A 17 -3.68 16.79 -22.97
C THR A 17 -3.49 15.29 -22.73
N GLN A 18 -2.40 14.83 -22.12
CA GLN A 18 -2.24 13.40 -21.82
C GLN A 18 -2.31 13.12 -20.32
N GLY A 19 -3.54 13.21 -19.77
CA GLY A 19 -3.87 12.53 -18.53
C GLY A 19 -3.85 11.02 -18.75
N THR A 20 -2.73 10.37 -18.46
CA THR A 20 -2.65 8.91 -18.50
C THR A 20 -3.52 8.31 -17.39
N PRO A 21 -4.26 7.21 -17.65
CA PRO A 21 -4.85 6.47 -16.55
C PRO A 21 -3.71 5.95 -15.69
N VAL A 22 -3.65 6.37 -14.43
CA VAL A 22 -2.76 5.76 -13.44
C VAL A 22 -3.21 4.32 -13.32
N LYS A 23 -2.53 3.43 -14.04
CA LYS A 23 -2.65 1.98 -13.85
C LYS A 23 -2.25 1.74 -12.41
N ASN A 24 -3.23 1.70 -11.51
CA ASN A 24 -3.00 1.40 -10.11
C ASN A 24 -2.43 -0.02 -10.09
N ARG A 25 -1.13 -0.11 -9.84
CA ARG A 25 -0.39 -1.38 -9.87
C ARG A 25 -0.67 -2.23 -8.64
N ASN A 26 -1.48 -1.73 -7.69
CA ASN A 26 -1.85 -2.51 -6.54
C ASN A 26 -3.05 -3.40 -6.87
N PRO A 27 -2.90 -4.74 -6.85
CA PRO A 27 -4.05 -5.63 -6.88
C PRO A 27 -4.99 -5.30 -5.71
N PRO A 28 -6.30 -5.55 -5.85
CA PRO A 28 -7.24 -5.36 -4.76
C PRO A 28 -6.85 -6.22 -3.55
N CYS A 29 -7.08 -5.68 -2.34
CA CYS A 29 -6.73 -6.35 -1.09
C CYS A 29 -7.46 -7.69 -0.91
N ILE A 30 -6.80 -8.62 -0.21
CA ILE A 30 -7.26 -10.01 -0.05
C ILE A 30 -8.38 -10.05 0.98
N LYS A 31 -9.63 -10.23 0.53
CA LYS A 31 -10.78 -10.25 1.44
C LYS A 31 -10.98 -11.55 2.21
N ILE A 32 -10.34 -12.64 1.79
CA ILE A 32 -10.55 -13.98 2.36
C ILE A 32 -9.19 -14.55 2.75
N CYS A 33 -9.01 -14.75 4.05
CA CYS A 33 -7.92 -15.51 4.63
C CYS A 33 -8.46 -16.80 5.23
N THR A 34 -7.59 -17.81 5.34
CA THR A 34 -7.89 -19.03 6.08
C THR A 34 -8.01 -18.73 7.58
N ASP A 35 -8.82 -19.52 8.29
CA ASP A 35 -9.00 -19.43 9.75
C ASP A 35 -7.89 -20.20 10.51
N ASP A 36 -6.78 -20.53 9.86
CA ASP A 36 -5.66 -21.17 10.52
C ASP A 36 -4.99 -20.21 11.49
N TYR A 37 -4.82 -20.65 12.72
CA TYR A 37 -4.15 -19.87 13.75
C TYR A 37 -2.65 -20.12 13.71
N THR A 38 -1.95 -19.34 12.89
CA THR A 38 -0.50 -19.34 12.74
C THR A 38 0.03 -17.94 13.01
N PRO A 39 -0.04 -17.46 14.27
CA PRO A 39 0.12 -16.06 14.58
C PRO A 39 1.47 -15.51 14.16
N VAL A 40 1.49 -14.24 13.76
CA VAL A 40 2.71 -13.52 13.38
C VAL A 40 2.78 -12.18 14.08
N CYS A 41 3.98 -11.81 14.51
CA CYS A 41 4.28 -10.50 15.04
C CYS A 41 4.86 -9.66 13.92
N ALA A 42 4.23 -8.53 13.62
CA ALA A 42 4.68 -7.64 12.56
C ALA A 42 4.72 -6.19 13.02
N GLY A 43 5.65 -5.42 12.47
CA GLY A 43 5.86 -4.03 12.86
C GLY A 43 6.58 -3.23 11.78
N VAL A 44 6.63 -1.93 12.01
CA VAL A 44 7.43 -0.97 11.26
C VAL A 44 8.18 -0.12 12.27
N ASP A 45 9.36 0.37 11.89
CA ASP A 45 10.20 1.15 12.78
C ASP A 45 9.45 2.39 13.31
N GLY A 46 9.54 2.61 14.62
CA GLY A 46 8.87 3.73 15.30
C GLY A 46 7.41 3.47 15.69
N GLU A 47 6.82 2.33 15.33
CA GLU A 47 5.47 1.92 15.77
C GLU A 47 5.52 0.71 16.71
N LYS A 48 4.48 0.57 17.54
CA LYS A 48 4.32 -0.65 18.37
C LYS A 48 4.01 -1.84 17.46
N PRO A 49 4.71 -2.97 17.59
CA PRO A 49 4.42 -4.16 16.79
C PRO A 49 3.05 -4.75 17.16
N MET A 50 2.41 -5.38 16.18
CA MET A 50 1.05 -5.92 16.25
C MET A 50 1.03 -7.42 15.93
N SER A 51 0.16 -8.14 16.62
CA SER A 51 -0.08 -9.56 16.38
C SER A 51 -1.19 -9.74 15.35
N PHE A 52 -1.00 -10.67 14.41
CA PHE A 52 -1.99 -11.08 13.42
C PHE A 52 -2.21 -12.59 13.52
N GLY A 53 -3.45 -13.06 13.31
CA GLY A 53 -3.80 -14.47 13.43
C GLY A 53 -3.06 -15.37 12.45
N ASN A 54 -2.69 -14.83 11.29
CA ASN A 54 -1.77 -15.43 10.33
C ASN A 54 -1.17 -14.40 9.36
N GLU A 55 -0.27 -14.86 8.49
CA GLU A 55 0.42 -14.02 7.51
C GLU A 55 -0.53 -13.42 6.44
N CYS A 56 -1.63 -14.11 6.12
CA CYS A 56 -2.63 -13.58 5.18
C CYS A 56 -3.32 -12.35 5.77
N VAL A 57 -3.77 -12.43 7.02
CA VAL A 57 -4.42 -11.31 7.71
C VAL A 57 -3.46 -10.12 7.84
N MET A 58 -2.19 -10.36 8.16
CA MET A 58 -1.14 -9.32 8.16
C MET A 58 -1.00 -8.62 6.79
N LYS A 59 -0.93 -9.39 5.71
CA LYS A 59 -0.82 -8.84 4.35
C LYS A 59 -2.06 -8.07 3.92
N ASN A 60 -3.25 -8.57 4.27
CA ASN A 60 -4.49 -7.86 3.98
C ASN A 60 -4.55 -6.52 4.73
N TYR A 61 -4.19 -6.52 6.02
CA TYR A 61 -4.11 -5.30 6.82
C TYR A 61 -3.16 -4.26 6.20
N ASN A 62 -1.96 -4.69 5.77
CA ASN A 62 -1.03 -3.82 5.05
C ASN A 62 -1.66 -3.19 3.81
N CYS A 63 -2.38 -4.00 3.02
CA CYS A 63 -3.05 -3.51 1.84
C CYS A 63 -4.19 -2.52 2.16
N GLU A 64 -5.08 -2.86 3.09
CA GLU A 64 -6.24 -2.04 3.45
C GLU A 64 -5.87 -0.73 4.11
N GLN A 65 -4.85 -0.76 4.97
CA GLN A 65 -4.41 0.40 5.74
C GLN A 65 -3.26 1.15 5.08
N GLN A 66 -2.84 0.74 3.88
CA GLN A 66 -1.68 1.28 3.18
C GLN A 66 -0.43 1.31 4.07
N LYS A 67 -0.23 0.24 4.84
CA LYS A 67 0.92 0.03 5.72
C LYS A 67 1.90 -0.96 5.10
N GLU A 68 3.13 -0.92 5.58
CA GLU A 68 4.21 -1.83 5.18
C GLU A 68 4.79 -2.55 6.40
N LEU A 69 3.92 -3.11 7.26
CA LEU A 69 4.39 -3.90 8.39
C LEU A 69 5.17 -5.11 7.88
N LYS A 70 6.35 -5.33 8.47
CA LYS A 70 7.20 -6.49 8.18
C LYS A 70 7.05 -7.51 9.30
N LYS A 71 7.04 -8.79 8.93
CA LYS A 71 7.10 -9.87 9.91
C LYS A 71 8.41 -9.77 10.70
N ILE A 72 8.29 -9.63 12.01
CA ILE A 72 9.40 -9.58 12.97
C ILE A 72 9.70 -11.00 13.45
N SER A 73 8.66 -11.75 13.82
CA SER A 73 8.77 -13.14 14.28
C SER A 73 7.50 -13.92 14.00
N ASP A 74 7.62 -15.25 13.98
CA ASP A 74 6.48 -16.14 14.14
C ASP A 74 6.02 -16.11 15.62
N GLY A 75 4.72 -16.30 15.86
CA GLY A 75 4.08 -16.09 17.15
C GLY A 75 3.54 -14.67 17.35
N GLU A 76 2.79 -14.47 18.43
CA GLU A 76 2.28 -13.15 18.82
C GLU A 76 3.39 -12.22 19.33
N CYS A 77 3.19 -10.91 19.22
CA CYS A 77 4.12 -9.94 19.77
C CYS A 77 4.17 -9.98 21.32
N PRO A 78 5.36 -9.81 21.92
CA PRO A 78 5.50 -9.73 23.37
C PRO A 78 4.74 -8.50 23.92
N GLY A 79 3.96 -8.71 24.98
CA GLY A 79 3.16 -7.65 25.61
C GLY A 79 1.67 -7.64 25.26
N GLY A 80 1.14 -8.72 24.67
CA GLY A 80 -0.27 -9.12 24.81
C GLY A 80 -1.32 -8.10 24.38
N GLY A 81 -1.13 -7.45 23.23
CA GLY A 81 -2.23 -6.78 22.54
C GLY A 81 -3.11 -7.79 21.83
N GLY A 82 -4.42 -7.50 21.69
CA GLY A 82 -5.35 -8.39 20.97
C GLY A 82 -4.87 -8.70 19.56
N VAL A 83 -5.05 -9.96 19.14
CA VAL A 83 -4.69 -10.48 17.82
C VAL A 83 -5.76 -10.06 16.81
N ARG A 84 -5.31 -9.54 15.66
CA ARG A 84 -6.18 -9.19 14.53
C ARG A 84 -6.36 -10.34 13.55
#